data_AF-A0A1I6RF64-F1
#
_entry.id   AF-A0A1I6RF64-F1
#
_cell.length_a   1.000
_cell.length_b   1.000
_cell.length_c   1.000
_cell.angle_alpha   90.00
_cell.angle_beta   90.00
_cell.angle_gamma   90.00
#
_symmetry.space_group_name_H-M   'P 1'
#
loop_
_entity.id
_entity.type
_entity.pdbx_description
1 polymer ?
#
loop_
_entity_poly.entity_id
_entity_poly.type
_entity_poly.pdbx_seq_one_letter_code
_entity_poly.pdbx_strand_id
1 'polypeptide(L)'
;MKLTYQGKTKDVYQRQDGNYVLKFKDDVTGVDGVFDPGANTVGLSIEGAGKAGLKLTTYFFEQLNKQGIPTHFIDSHIDEQTMTVKPASVFGKGLEVICRYRAVGSFLRRYGLYAEENQPLDAFVEVTLKDDGREDPPITKDALAMLDILTTEEYETLKSLTQQIAGVIKDELAKKDIELYDIKFEFGRDQTTGDILLIDEISGGNMRAFKDGEYIEPLTLEKLFFQS
;
A
#
# COMPACT_ATOMS: atom_id res chain seq x y z
N MET A 1 -7.01 -24.14 6.88
CA MET A 1 -7.34 -22.69 6.86
C MET A 1 -8.69 -22.52 6.19
N LYS A 2 -9.44 -21.46 6.48
CA LYS A 2 -10.74 -21.17 5.85
C LYS A 2 -10.61 -19.92 4.97
N LEU A 3 -10.97 -20.00 3.69
CA LEU A 3 -11.01 -18.82 2.82
C LEU A 3 -12.07 -17.83 3.36
N THR A 4 -11.67 -16.59 3.62
CA THR A 4 -12.54 -15.53 4.15
C THR A 4 -12.79 -14.43 3.13
N TYR A 5 -11.84 -14.17 2.24
CA TYR A 5 -11.96 -13.16 1.19
C TYR A 5 -11.10 -13.55 0.00
N GLN A 6 -11.64 -13.37 -1.21
CA GLN A 6 -10.93 -13.57 -2.46
C GLN A 6 -10.77 -12.21 -3.13
N GLY A 7 -9.54 -11.71 -3.12
CA GLY A 7 -9.20 -10.38 -3.63
C GLY A 7 -8.68 -10.41 -5.07
N LYS A 8 -8.41 -9.22 -5.61
CA LYS A 8 -7.87 -9.05 -6.97
C LYS A 8 -6.46 -9.65 -7.06
N THR A 9 -5.57 -9.30 -6.12
CA THR A 9 -4.16 -9.73 -6.12
C THR A 9 -3.82 -10.71 -4.99
N LYS A 10 -4.71 -10.90 -4.00
CA LYS A 10 -4.46 -11.74 -2.83
C LYS A 10 -5.72 -12.48 -2.36
N ASP A 11 -5.56 -13.70 -1.88
CA ASP A 11 -6.59 -14.44 -1.17
C ASP A 11 -6.30 -14.44 0.33
N VAL A 12 -7.34 -14.31 1.15
CA VAL A 12 -7.24 -14.20 2.60
C VAL A 12 -7.83 -15.44 3.24
N TYR A 13 -7.03 -16.11 4.06
CA TYR A 13 -7.45 -17.30 4.80
C TYR A 13 -7.33 -17.07 6.30
N GLN A 14 -8.35 -17.49 7.04
CA GLN A 14 -8.30 -17.52 8.50
C GLN A 14 -7.64 -18.82 8.99
N ARG A 15 -6.73 -18.69 9.95
CA ARG A 15 -6.10 -19.79 10.69
C ARG A 15 -6.87 -20.11 11.97
N GLN A 16 -6.61 -21.28 12.55
CA GLN A 16 -7.24 -21.73 13.79
C GLN A 16 -6.78 -20.93 15.02
N ASP A 17 -5.59 -20.34 14.97
CA ASP A 17 -5.00 -19.51 16.02
C ASP A 17 -5.51 -18.06 16.01
N GLY A 18 -6.47 -17.72 15.13
CA GLY A 18 -7.06 -16.39 15.00
C GLY A 18 -6.31 -15.45 14.05
N ASN A 19 -5.09 -15.80 13.62
CA ASN A 19 -4.35 -15.03 12.62
C ASN A 19 -4.91 -15.26 11.20
N TYR A 20 -4.49 -14.41 10.28
CA TYR A 20 -4.80 -14.53 8.85
C TYR A 20 -3.57 -14.87 8.03
N VAL A 21 -3.78 -15.49 6.88
CA VAL A 21 -2.77 -15.74 5.86
C VAL A 21 -3.20 -15.04 4.58
N LEU A 22 -2.36 -14.14 4.09
CA LEU A 22 -2.50 -13.53 2.77
C LEU A 22 -1.70 -14.37 1.79
N LYS A 23 -2.38 -14.94 0.77
CA LYS A 23 -1.77 -15.68 -0.33
C LYS A 23 -1.71 -14.76 -1.55
N PHE A 24 -0.50 -14.40 -1.95
CA PHE A 24 -0.27 -13.52 -3.08
C PHE A 24 -0.48 -14.28 -4.40
N LYS A 25 -1.09 -13.60 -5.36
CA LYS A 25 -1.36 -14.12 -6.70
C LYS A 25 -0.53 -13.36 -7.73
N ASP A 26 -0.40 -13.97 -8.90
CA ASP A 26 0.25 -13.35 -10.06
C ASP A 26 -0.71 -12.47 -10.88
N ASP A 27 -1.97 -12.37 -10.47
CA ASP A 27 -2.94 -11.41 -10.99
C ASP A 27 -2.52 -9.98 -10.64
N VAL A 28 -2.56 -9.09 -11.63
CA VAL A 28 -2.26 -7.66 -11.45
C VAL A 28 -3.44 -6.80 -11.94
N THR A 29 -3.56 -5.61 -11.38
CA THR A 29 -4.61 -4.66 -11.78
C THR A 29 -4.30 -4.02 -13.13
N GLY A 30 -5.34 -3.66 -13.88
CA GLY A 30 -5.19 -3.06 -15.19
C GLY A 30 -6.52 -2.76 -15.88
N VAL A 31 -6.41 -2.05 -17.00
CA VAL A 31 -7.53 -1.70 -17.90
C VAL A 31 -7.20 -2.21 -19.30
N ASP A 32 -8.14 -2.90 -19.95
CA ASP A 32 -7.98 -3.41 -21.32
C ASP A 32 -6.71 -4.25 -21.56
N GLY A 33 -6.30 -5.05 -20.57
CA GLY A 33 -5.09 -5.88 -20.65
C GLY A 33 -3.77 -5.13 -20.43
N VAL A 34 -3.82 -3.83 -20.13
CA VAL A 34 -2.67 -3.00 -19.80
C VAL A 34 -2.56 -2.88 -18.28
N PHE A 35 -1.37 -3.13 -17.74
CA PHE A 35 -1.10 -2.97 -16.31
C PHE A 35 -1.35 -1.51 -15.89
N ASP A 36 -2.13 -1.34 -14.83
CA ASP A 36 -2.36 -0.05 -14.18
C ASP A 36 -2.49 -0.29 -12.66
N PRO A 37 -1.53 0.16 -11.84
CA PRO A 37 -1.58 -0.01 -10.39
C PRO A 37 -2.72 0.79 -9.74
N GLY A 38 -3.28 1.77 -10.45
CA GLY A 38 -4.43 2.57 -10.01
C GLY A 38 -5.79 2.05 -10.49
N ALA A 39 -5.83 0.93 -11.22
CA ALA A 39 -7.08 0.39 -11.75
C ALA A 39 -7.85 -0.47 -10.75
N ASN A 40 -9.18 -0.42 -10.86
CA ASN A 40 -10.09 -1.17 -10.00
C ASN A 40 -10.49 -2.54 -10.56
N THR A 41 -9.79 -3.04 -11.58
CA THR A 41 -10.06 -4.35 -12.20
C THR A 41 -8.79 -5.17 -12.37
N VAL A 42 -8.92 -6.50 -12.36
CA VAL A 42 -7.82 -7.38 -12.80
C VAL A 42 -7.67 -7.21 -14.30
N GLY A 43 -6.49 -6.77 -14.73
CA GLY A 43 -6.21 -6.49 -16.14
C GLY A 43 -5.54 -7.67 -16.84
N LEU A 44 -4.64 -8.36 -16.13
CA LEU A 44 -3.80 -9.44 -16.66
C LEU A 44 -3.16 -10.22 -15.50
N SER A 45 -2.50 -11.34 -15.82
CA SER A 45 -1.65 -12.07 -14.88
C SER A 45 -0.20 -12.04 -15.38
N ILE A 46 0.74 -11.75 -14.49
CA ILE A 46 2.17 -11.72 -14.81
C ILE A 46 2.90 -12.68 -13.88
N GLU A 47 3.53 -13.71 -14.46
CA GLU A 47 4.23 -14.74 -13.71
C GLU A 47 5.28 -14.13 -12.75
N GLY A 48 5.20 -14.54 -11.48
CA GLY A 48 6.10 -14.08 -10.43
C GLY A 48 5.73 -12.75 -9.78
N ALA A 49 4.67 -12.05 -10.23
CA ALA A 49 4.23 -10.79 -9.64
C ALA A 49 3.90 -10.93 -8.15
N GLY A 50 3.20 -12.00 -7.76
CA GLY A 50 2.86 -12.24 -6.36
C GLY A 50 4.10 -12.51 -5.50
N LYS A 51 5.09 -13.23 -6.06
CA LYS A 51 6.35 -13.54 -5.35
C LYS A 51 7.22 -12.30 -5.18
N ALA A 52 7.31 -11.48 -6.22
CA ALA A 52 8.04 -10.22 -6.18
C ALA A 52 7.40 -9.24 -5.19
N GLY A 53 6.07 -9.14 -5.22
CA GLY A 53 5.34 -8.26 -4.30
C GLY A 53 5.48 -8.69 -2.84
N LEU A 54 5.44 -10.00 -2.57
CA LEU A 54 5.68 -10.53 -1.24
C LEU A 54 7.11 -10.26 -0.75
N LYS A 55 8.14 -10.40 -1.60
CA LYS A 55 9.53 -10.14 -1.18
C LYS A 55 9.76 -8.70 -0.72
N LEU A 56 9.27 -7.73 -1.50
CA LEU A 56 9.35 -6.32 -1.11
C LEU A 56 8.55 -6.08 0.18
N THR A 57 7.35 -6.67 0.27
CA THR A 57 6.49 -6.58 1.45
C THR A 57 7.22 -7.09 2.69
N THR A 58 7.72 -8.33 2.66
CA THR A 58 8.50 -8.93 3.76
C THR A 58 9.65 -8.03 4.19
N TYR A 59 10.45 -7.55 3.22
CA TYR A 59 11.58 -6.67 3.52
C TYR A 59 11.15 -5.40 4.26
N PHE A 60 10.18 -4.66 3.70
CA PHE A 60 9.76 -3.40 4.31
C PHE A 60 9.06 -3.59 5.65
N PHE A 61 8.17 -4.58 5.78
CA PHE A 61 7.54 -4.87 7.08
C PHE A 61 8.56 -5.26 8.15
N GLU A 62 9.60 -6.02 7.82
CA GLU A 62 10.71 -6.30 8.75
C GLU A 62 11.47 -5.03 9.15
N GLN A 63 11.77 -4.14 8.19
CA GLN A 63 12.45 -2.88 8.48
C GLN A 63 11.61 -1.95 9.36
N LEU A 64 10.30 -1.87 9.12
CA LEU A 64 9.36 -1.09 9.94
C LEU A 64 9.25 -1.66 11.36
N ASN A 65 9.11 -2.99 11.49
CA ASN A 65 9.04 -3.64 12.80
C ASN A 65 10.32 -3.45 13.62
N LYS A 66 11.51 -3.47 13.00
CA LYS A 66 12.79 -3.16 13.66
C LYS A 66 12.83 -1.73 14.23
N GLN A 67 12.09 -0.79 13.64
CA GLN A 67 11.96 0.58 14.10
C GLN A 67 10.80 0.79 15.08
N GLY A 68 10.08 -0.27 15.45
CA GLY A 68 8.92 -0.20 16.35
C GLY A 68 7.66 0.39 15.72
N ILE A 69 7.60 0.49 14.39
CA ILE A 69 6.40 0.95 13.69
C ILE A 69 5.35 -0.19 13.71
N PRO A 70 4.11 0.08 14.13
CA PRO A 70 3.09 -0.95 14.30
C PRO A 70 2.59 -1.48 12.95
N THR A 71 2.70 -2.80 12.77
CA THR A 71 2.23 -3.49 11.57
C THR A 71 1.47 -4.77 11.92
N HIS A 72 0.66 -5.26 10.98
CA HIS A 72 0.03 -6.58 11.10
C HIS A 72 0.97 -7.75 10.80
N PHE A 73 2.18 -7.51 10.30
CA PHE A 73 3.07 -8.56 9.83
C PHE A 73 3.59 -9.45 10.97
N ILE A 74 3.54 -10.76 10.77
CA ILE A 74 4.09 -11.77 11.69
C ILE A 74 5.27 -12.48 11.02
N ASP A 75 5.02 -13.16 9.90
CA ASP A 75 6.02 -13.88 9.11
C ASP A 75 5.60 -14.04 7.65
N SER A 76 6.49 -14.56 6.80
CA SER A 76 6.19 -14.89 5.41
C SER A 76 6.98 -16.10 4.90
N HIS A 77 6.41 -16.81 3.92
CA HIS A 77 7.03 -17.93 3.23
C HIS A 77 7.05 -17.64 1.73
N ILE A 78 8.21 -17.20 1.24
CA ILE A 78 8.36 -16.66 -0.12
C ILE A 78 8.07 -17.68 -1.22
N ASP A 79 8.46 -18.94 -1.04
CA ASP A 79 8.19 -20.00 -2.03
C ASP A 79 6.72 -20.42 -2.05
N GLU A 80 6.04 -20.28 -0.92
CA GLU A 80 4.60 -20.50 -0.82
C GLU A 80 3.81 -19.23 -1.15
N GLN A 81 4.43 -18.09 -1.43
CA GLN A 81 3.75 -16.81 -1.66
C GLN A 81 2.74 -16.45 -0.55
N THR A 82 3.05 -16.77 0.71
CA THR A 82 2.16 -16.53 1.86
C THR A 82 2.79 -15.57 2.87
N MET A 83 1.93 -14.78 3.52
CA MET A 83 2.27 -13.91 4.64
C MET A 83 1.28 -14.13 5.78
N THR A 84 1.76 -14.45 6.98
CA THR A 84 0.92 -14.52 8.19
C THR A 84 0.81 -13.14 8.81
N VAL A 85 -0.40 -12.74 9.16
CA VAL A 85 -0.70 -11.41 9.71
C VAL A 85 -1.64 -11.48 10.92
N LYS A 86 -1.52 -10.50 11.81
CA LYS A 86 -2.42 -10.27 12.94
C LYS A 86 -3.81 -9.88 12.44
N PRO A 87 -4.87 -10.22 13.19
CA PRO A 87 -6.22 -9.76 12.88
C PRO A 87 -6.35 -8.24 13.06
N ALA A 88 -6.86 -7.57 12.03
CA ALA A 88 -7.11 -6.13 12.05
C ALA A 88 -8.52 -5.80 11.52
N SER A 89 -9.13 -4.76 12.09
CA SER A 89 -10.42 -4.23 11.66
C SER A 89 -10.21 -2.98 10.81
N VAL A 90 -10.65 -3.00 9.56
CA VAL A 90 -10.52 -1.84 8.65
C VAL A 90 -11.37 -0.65 9.12
N PHE A 91 -10.94 0.57 8.76
CA PHE A 91 -11.70 1.79 9.01
C PHE A 91 -12.86 1.90 8.02
N GLY A 92 -14.10 2.03 8.52
CA GLY A 92 -15.30 2.11 7.68
C GLY A 92 -15.44 0.89 6.76
N LYS A 93 -15.35 1.11 5.44
CA LYS A 93 -15.35 0.03 4.42
C LYS A 93 -13.96 -0.20 3.81
N GLY A 94 -12.92 0.38 4.41
CA GLY A 94 -11.57 0.45 3.87
C GLY A 94 -11.23 1.87 3.42
N LEU A 95 -9.99 2.25 3.68
CA LEU A 95 -9.39 3.52 3.28
C LEU A 95 -8.11 3.22 2.52
N GLU A 96 -7.79 4.05 1.54
CA GLU A 96 -6.45 4.09 0.97
C GLU A 96 -5.80 5.40 1.38
N VAL A 97 -4.58 5.31 1.90
CA VAL A 97 -3.84 6.45 2.43
C VAL A 97 -2.59 6.63 1.58
N ILE A 98 -2.55 7.71 0.80
CA ILE A 98 -1.51 7.94 -0.18
C ILE A 98 -0.54 8.99 0.34
N CYS A 99 0.75 8.68 0.34
CA CYS A 99 1.83 9.63 0.56
C CYS A 99 2.47 10.00 -0.77
N ARG A 100 2.62 11.30 -1.07
CA ARG A 100 3.18 11.81 -2.33
C ARG A 100 4.39 12.72 -2.10
N TYR A 101 5.46 12.42 -2.84
CA TYR A 101 6.66 13.25 -2.96
C TYR A 101 6.73 13.99 -4.30
N ARG A 102 5.93 13.59 -5.28
CA ARG A 102 5.81 14.25 -6.59
C ARG A 102 4.35 14.41 -6.99
N ALA A 103 4.02 15.50 -7.68
CA ALA A 103 2.70 15.73 -8.25
C ALA A 103 2.50 14.88 -9.51
N VAL A 104 1.87 13.71 -9.34
CA VAL A 104 1.61 12.75 -10.43
C VAL A 104 0.26 12.05 -10.28
N GLY A 105 -0.25 11.45 -11.35
CA GLY A 105 -1.49 10.65 -11.32
C GLY A 105 -2.71 11.46 -10.87
N SER A 106 -3.50 10.91 -9.95
CA SER A 106 -4.77 11.52 -9.52
C SER A 106 -4.60 12.91 -8.88
N PHE A 107 -3.47 13.19 -8.23
CA PHE A 107 -3.18 14.52 -7.70
C PHE A 107 -3.08 15.54 -8.84
N LEU A 108 -2.28 15.25 -9.86
CA LEU A 108 -2.11 16.11 -11.03
C LEU A 108 -3.42 16.24 -11.82
N ARG A 109 -4.22 15.17 -11.95
CA ARG A 109 -5.56 15.25 -12.59
C ARG A 109 -6.50 16.21 -11.87
N ARG A 110 -6.49 16.23 -10.53
CA ARG A 110 -7.35 17.13 -9.73
C ARG A 110 -6.83 18.57 -9.68
N TYR A 111 -5.52 18.75 -9.61
CA TYR A 111 -4.89 20.04 -9.30
C TYR A 111 -4.00 20.60 -10.41
N GLY A 112 -4.07 20.06 -11.63
CA GLY A 112 -3.16 20.41 -12.74
C GLY A 112 -3.23 21.87 -13.23
N LEU A 113 -4.23 22.65 -12.81
CA LEU A 113 -4.24 24.10 -13.02
C LEU A 113 -3.24 24.83 -12.08
N TYR A 114 -2.89 24.21 -10.96
CA TYR A 114 -2.09 24.78 -9.87
C TYR A 114 -0.81 23.98 -9.56
N ALA A 115 -0.56 22.90 -10.31
CA ALA A 115 0.57 22.02 -10.11
C ALA A 115 1.15 21.58 -11.47
N GLU A 116 2.47 21.55 -11.55
CA GLU A 116 3.18 20.99 -12.71
C GLU A 116 3.44 19.49 -12.53
N GLU A 117 3.57 18.75 -13.62
CA GLU A 117 3.93 17.34 -13.56
C GLU A 117 5.31 17.17 -12.90
N ASN A 118 5.42 16.21 -11.99
CA ASN A 118 6.62 15.94 -11.18
C ASN A 118 7.03 17.08 -10.22
N GLN A 119 6.18 18.09 -10.02
CA GLN A 119 6.41 19.12 -9.00
C GLN A 119 6.71 18.46 -7.65
N PRO A 120 7.77 18.85 -6.93
CA PRO A 120 8.07 18.33 -5.61
C PRO A 120 6.92 18.58 -4.63
N LEU A 121 6.59 17.55 -3.84
CA LEU A 121 5.66 17.60 -2.73
C LEU A 121 6.40 17.17 -1.44
N ASP A 122 6.01 17.75 -0.32
CA ASP A 122 6.65 17.48 0.98
C ASP A 122 5.85 16.41 1.76
N ALA A 123 6.03 15.15 1.35
CA ALA A 123 5.34 13.98 1.94
C ALA A 123 3.82 14.23 2.13
N PHE A 124 3.16 14.72 1.08
CA PHE A 124 1.75 15.09 1.12
C PHE A 124 0.90 13.84 1.33
N VAL A 125 0.02 13.87 2.33
CA VAL A 125 -0.88 12.75 2.66
C VAL A 125 -2.31 13.09 2.27
N GLU A 126 -2.94 12.19 1.52
CA GLU A 126 -4.38 12.21 1.26
C GLU A 126 -5.02 10.84 1.50
N VAL A 127 -6.32 10.85 1.75
CA VAL A 127 -7.10 9.65 2.03
C VAL A 127 -8.19 9.52 0.97
N THR A 128 -8.38 8.33 0.43
CA THR A 128 -9.51 7.96 -0.42
C THR A 128 -10.35 6.89 0.28
N LEU A 129 -11.67 6.91 0.01
CA LEU A 129 -12.56 5.83 0.41
C LEU A 129 -12.41 4.67 -0.58
N LYS A 130 -12.41 3.41 -0.11
CA LYS A 130 -12.60 2.26 -1.00
C LYS A 130 -14.07 2.17 -1.40
N ASP A 131 -14.44 2.81 -2.51
CA ASP A 131 -15.78 2.85 -3.08
C ASP A 131 -15.66 2.84 -4.60
N ASP A 132 -15.46 1.63 -5.16
CA ASP A 132 -15.34 1.38 -6.61
C ASP A 132 -16.51 2.05 -7.39
N GLY A 133 -17.71 2.12 -6.81
CA GLY A 133 -18.89 2.72 -7.45
C GLY A 133 -18.87 4.25 -7.53
N ARG A 134 -17.92 4.90 -6.86
CA ARG A 134 -17.68 6.35 -6.88
C ARG A 134 -16.24 6.70 -7.21
N GLU A 135 -15.49 5.77 -7.79
CA GLU A 135 -14.10 5.97 -8.23
C GLU A 135 -13.17 6.40 -7.08
N ASP A 136 -13.33 5.78 -5.91
CA ASP A 136 -12.47 5.97 -4.73
C ASP A 136 -12.24 7.45 -4.36
N PRO A 137 -13.30 8.17 -3.96
CA PRO A 137 -13.25 9.61 -3.81
C PRO A 137 -12.32 10.04 -2.67
N PRO A 138 -11.57 11.15 -2.82
CA PRO A 138 -10.84 11.76 -1.73
C PRO A 138 -11.78 12.18 -0.60
N ILE A 139 -11.34 12.00 0.64
CA ILE A 139 -12.10 12.39 1.82
C ILE A 139 -11.23 13.20 2.78
N THR A 140 -11.82 14.26 3.35
CA THR A 140 -11.14 15.16 4.27
C THR A 140 -11.18 14.63 5.70
N LYS A 141 -10.27 15.13 6.55
CA LYS A 141 -10.25 14.86 7.99
C LYS A 141 -11.61 15.11 8.66
N ASP A 142 -12.24 16.25 8.37
CA ASP A 142 -13.52 16.61 8.98
C ASP A 142 -14.64 15.65 8.55
N ALA A 143 -14.68 15.26 7.28
CA ALA A 143 -15.67 14.31 6.78
C ALA A 143 -15.44 12.91 7.36
N LEU A 144 -14.19 12.46 7.51
CA LEU A 144 -13.85 11.20 8.17
C LEU A 144 -14.38 11.15 9.61
N ALA A 145 -14.25 12.25 10.35
CA ALA A 145 -14.76 12.37 11.72
C ALA A 145 -16.29 12.47 11.77
N MET A 146 -16.91 13.27 10.92
CA MET A 146 -18.37 13.42 10.87
C MET A 146 -19.11 12.15 10.43
N LEU A 147 -18.42 11.25 9.71
CA LEU A 147 -18.96 9.97 9.26
C LEU A 147 -18.56 8.79 10.16
N ASP A 148 -17.96 9.05 11.32
CA ASP A 148 -17.52 8.04 12.30
C ASP A 148 -16.57 6.98 11.71
N ILE A 149 -15.75 7.36 10.72
CA ILE A 149 -14.77 6.45 10.10
C ILE A 149 -13.43 6.46 10.88
N LEU A 150 -12.94 7.68 11.17
CA LEU A 150 -11.73 7.96 11.95
C LEU A 150 -12.01 9.14 12.86
N THR A 151 -11.54 9.08 14.11
CA THR A 151 -11.51 10.29 14.94
C THR A 151 -10.47 11.28 14.40
N THR A 152 -10.56 12.54 14.86
CA THR A 152 -9.57 13.57 14.55
C THR A 152 -8.16 13.17 15.02
N GLU A 153 -8.06 12.48 16.16
CA GLU A 153 -6.79 12.02 16.75
C GLU A 153 -6.21 10.82 16.01
N GLU A 154 -7.07 9.87 15.62
CA GLU A 154 -6.68 8.74 14.78
C GLU A 154 -6.19 9.22 13.41
N TYR A 155 -6.82 10.24 12.82
CA TYR A 155 -6.34 10.83 11.58
C TYR A 155 -4.93 11.41 11.70
N GLU A 156 -4.64 12.16 12.78
CA GLU A 156 -3.28 12.70 12.99
C GLU A 156 -2.25 11.58 13.17
N THR A 157 -2.63 10.52 13.89
CA THR A 157 -1.77 9.34 14.09
C THR A 157 -1.51 8.62 12.76
N LEU A 158 -2.57 8.37 11.98
CA LEU A 158 -2.51 7.75 10.65
C LEU A 158 -1.67 8.58 9.67
N LYS A 159 -1.82 9.90 9.66
CA LYS A 159 -1.01 10.80 8.85
C LYS A 159 0.47 10.75 9.25
N SER A 160 0.77 10.83 10.54
CA SER A 160 2.14 10.75 11.05
C SER A 160 2.80 9.41 10.71
N LEU A 161 2.10 8.29 10.92
CA LEU A 161 2.57 6.96 10.54
C LEU A 161 2.80 6.86 9.04
N THR A 162 1.89 7.37 8.22
CA THR A 162 2.03 7.38 6.75
C THR A 162 3.30 8.09 6.31
N GLN A 163 3.59 9.27 6.85
CA GLN A 163 4.80 10.02 6.52
C GLN A 163 6.06 9.29 6.99
N GLN A 164 6.04 8.71 8.20
CA GLN A 164 7.15 7.94 8.73
C GLN A 164 7.45 6.69 7.88
N ILE A 165 6.42 5.89 7.57
CA ILE A 165 6.53 4.67 6.76
C ILE A 165 7.02 5.01 5.34
N ALA A 166 6.41 6.01 4.70
CA ALA A 166 6.83 6.45 3.38
C ALA A 166 8.27 6.98 3.38
N GLY A 167 8.71 7.62 4.47
CA GLY A 167 10.10 8.06 4.67
C GLY A 167 11.07 6.88 4.67
N VAL A 168 10.79 5.83 5.47
CA VAL A 168 11.62 4.61 5.50
C VAL A 168 11.72 3.98 4.12
N ILE A 169 10.61 3.86 3.39
CA ILE A 169 10.59 3.25 2.05
C ILE A 169 11.39 4.11 1.06
N LYS A 170 11.20 5.43 1.10
CA LYS A 170 11.98 6.37 0.28
C LYS A 170 13.47 6.24 0.54
N ASP A 171 13.89 6.16 1.81
CA ASP A 171 15.30 6.08 2.19
C ASP A 171 15.93 4.75 1.75
N GLU A 172 15.21 3.62 1.88
CA GLU A 172 15.68 2.33 1.38
C GLU A 172 15.79 2.30 -0.15
N LEU A 173 14.82 2.87 -0.87
CA LEU A 173 14.86 2.98 -2.34
C LEU A 173 16.02 3.88 -2.80
N ALA A 174 16.28 4.98 -2.10
CA ALA A 174 17.36 5.90 -2.42
C ALA A 174 18.75 5.25 -2.35
N LYS A 175 18.94 4.22 -1.50
CA LYS A 175 20.19 3.42 -1.46
C LYS A 175 20.46 2.64 -2.77
N LYS A 176 19.48 2.56 -3.66
CA LYS A 176 19.53 1.88 -4.96
C LYS A 176 19.41 2.86 -6.14
N ASP A 177 19.55 4.15 -5.86
CA ASP A 177 19.33 5.24 -6.82
C ASP A 177 17.91 5.22 -7.41
N ILE A 178 16.92 4.87 -6.58
CA ILE A 178 15.50 4.84 -6.96
C ILE A 178 14.76 5.91 -6.17
N GLU A 179 14.03 6.78 -6.88
CA GLU A 179 13.16 7.80 -6.31
C GLU A 179 11.76 7.27 -6.09
N LEU A 180 11.22 7.48 -4.89
CA LEU A 180 9.80 7.23 -4.59
C LEU A 180 8.98 8.47 -4.94
N TYR A 181 8.05 8.36 -5.89
CA TYR A 181 7.15 9.45 -6.27
C TYR A 181 5.91 9.48 -5.39
N ASP A 182 5.27 8.33 -5.20
CA ASP A 182 4.23 8.14 -4.19
C ASP A 182 4.02 6.66 -3.86
N ILE A 183 3.28 6.45 -2.78
CA ILE A 183 2.91 5.12 -2.29
C ILE A 183 1.56 5.17 -1.59
N LYS A 184 0.79 4.09 -1.76
CA LYS A 184 -0.52 3.87 -1.16
C LYS A 184 -0.41 2.81 -0.06
N PHE A 185 -1.03 3.10 1.08
CA PHE A 185 -1.13 2.19 2.22
C PHE A 185 -2.58 1.90 2.58
N GLU A 186 -2.79 0.79 3.27
CA GLU A 186 -4.01 0.51 4.01
C GLU A 186 -3.69 0.40 5.50
N PHE A 187 -4.63 0.83 6.34
CA PHE A 187 -4.51 0.74 7.79
C PHE A 187 -5.74 0.06 8.38
N GLY A 188 -5.56 -0.55 9.54
CA GLY A 188 -6.63 -1.10 10.35
C GLY A 188 -6.35 -0.91 11.84
N ARG A 189 -7.33 -1.24 12.68
CA ARG A 189 -7.18 -1.32 14.13
C ARG A 189 -6.82 -2.74 14.54
N ASP A 190 -5.78 -2.91 15.35
CA ASP A 190 -5.47 -4.19 15.98
C ASP A 190 -6.70 -4.67 16.76
N GLN A 191 -7.17 -5.90 16.52
CA GLN A 191 -8.38 -6.40 17.18
C GLN A 191 -8.20 -6.65 18.69
N THR A 192 -6.96 -6.69 19.18
CA THR A 192 -6.62 -6.92 20.58
C THR A 192 -6.38 -5.60 21.32
N THR A 193 -5.60 -4.69 20.73
CA THR A 193 -5.19 -3.45 21.42
C THR A 193 -5.97 -2.21 20.99
N GLY A 194 -6.57 -2.22 19.80
CA GLY A 194 -7.20 -1.07 19.18
C GLY A 194 -6.23 -0.10 18.50
N ASP A 195 -4.92 -0.36 18.55
CA ASP A 195 -3.91 0.50 17.94
C ASP A 195 -3.99 0.50 16.41
N ILE A 196 -3.61 1.61 15.79
CA ILE A 196 -3.52 1.71 14.33
C ILE A 196 -2.32 0.89 13.83
N LEU A 197 -2.58 -0.06 12.94
CA LEU A 197 -1.58 -0.90 12.29
C LEU A 197 -1.52 -0.58 10.79
N LEU A 198 -0.31 -0.58 10.23
CA LEU A 198 -0.16 -0.77 8.79
C LEU A 198 -0.56 -2.21 8.43
N ILE A 199 -1.48 -2.34 7.48
CA ILE A 199 -2.00 -3.62 6.98
C ILE A 199 -1.72 -3.79 5.48
N ASP A 200 -2.32 -4.81 4.89
CA ASP A 200 -2.13 -5.22 3.50
C ASP A 200 -0.66 -5.48 3.15
N GLU A 201 -0.09 -4.81 2.14
CA GLU A 201 1.23 -5.07 1.57
C GLU A 201 2.03 -3.77 1.32
N ILE A 202 3.34 -3.92 1.08
CA ILE A 202 4.22 -2.85 0.58
C ILE A 202 4.97 -3.42 -0.62
N SER A 203 4.42 -3.21 -1.81
CA SER A 203 4.96 -3.79 -3.04
C SER A 203 5.10 -2.77 -4.16
N GLY A 204 5.74 -3.17 -5.26
CA GLY A 204 5.80 -2.34 -6.47
C GLY A 204 4.44 -2.03 -7.07
N GLY A 205 3.40 -2.83 -6.78
CA GLY A 205 2.02 -2.53 -7.22
C GLY A 205 1.35 -1.38 -6.46
N ASN A 206 1.92 -0.95 -5.34
CA ASN A 206 1.35 0.05 -4.43
C ASN A 206 2.06 1.40 -4.52
N MET A 207 3.14 1.48 -5.29
CA MET A 207 4.02 2.63 -5.34
C MET A 207 4.43 2.98 -6.76
N ARG A 208 4.78 4.24 -6.96
CA ARG A 208 5.44 4.70 -8.18
C ARG A 208 6.89 5.02 -7.86
N ALA A 209 7.77 4.24 -8.46
CA ALA A 209 9.21 4.34 -8.30
C ALA A 209 9.86 4.71 -9.64
N PHE A 210 10.88 5.55 -9.59
CA PHE A 210 11.57 6.06 -10.77
C PHE A 210 13.08 5.92 -10.62
N LYS A 211 13.78 5.65 -11.72
CA LYS A 211 15.24 5.71 -11.80
C LYS A 211 15.63 6.49 -13.03
N ASP A 212 16.49 7.49 -12.87
CA ASP A 212 16.92 8.40 -13.94
C ASP A 212 15.75 9.07 -14.70
N GLY A 213 14.65 9.35 -13.99
CA GLY A 213 13.44 9.95 -14.56
C GLY A 213 12.50 8.97 -15.29
N GLU A 214 12.85 7.69 -15.37
CA GLU A 214 12.02 6.66 -15.99
C GLU A 214 11.24 5.85 -14.93
N TYR A 215 9.98 5.55 -15.23
CA TYR A 215 9.13 4.74 -14.37
C TYR A 215 9.62 3.29 -14.33
N ILE A 216 9.66 2.71 -13.13
CA ILE A 216 10.06 1.33 -12.91
C ILE A 216 8.82 0.47 -12.70
N GLU A 217 8.58 -0.47 -13.62
CA GLU A 217 7.52 -1.46 -13.48
C GLU A 217 7.70 -2.33 -12.19
N PRO A 218 6.62 -2.77 -11.53
CA PRO A 218 6.69 -3.45 -10.22
C PRO A 218 7.65 -4.65 -10.15
N LEU A 219 7.67 -5.49 -11.19
CA LEU A 219 8.57 -6.65 -11.27
C LEU A 219 10.03 -6.24 -11.47
N THR A 220 10.26 -5.16 -12.20
CA THR A 220 11.60 -4.61 -12.39
C THR A 220 12.09 -3.96 -11.09
N LEU A 221 11.19 -3.32 -10.35
CA LEU A 221 11.50 -2.70 -9.06
C LEU A 221 12.04 -3.73 -8.06
N GLU A 222 11.38 -4.88 -7.89
CA GLU A 222 11.88 -5.94 -7.01
C GLU A 222 13.29 -6.38 -7.40
N LYS A 223 13.53 -6.61 -8.70
CA LYS A 223 14.84 -7.04 -9.20
C LYS A 223 15.91 -6.00 -8.92
N LEU A 224 15.67 -4.72 -9.26
CA LEU A 224 16.63 -3.64 -9.03
C LEU A 224 16.90 -3.43 -7.54
N PHE A 225 15.87 -3.56 -6.71
CA PHE A 225 15.98 -3.36 -5.27
C PHE A 225 16.87 -4.42 -4.60
N PHE A 226 16.74 -5.69 -4.98
CA PHE A 226 17.53 -6.79 -4.42
C PHE A 226 18.82 -7.11 -5.19
N GLN A 227 19.08 -6.44 -6.31
CA GLN A 227 20.38 -6.51 -6.97
C GLN A 227 21.46 -5.86 -6.10
N SER A 228 22.61 -6.55 -5.99
CA SER A 228 23.75 -6.16 -5.19
C SER A 228 24.52 -5.01 -5.83
#